data_AF-A0A839PEQ7-F1
#
_entry.id   AF-A0A839PEQ7-F1
#
_cell.length_a   1.000
_cell.length_b   1.000
_cell.length_c   1.000
_cell.angle_alpha   90.00
_cell.angle_beta   90.00
_cell.angle_gamma   90.00
#
_symmetry.space_group_name_H-M   'P 1'
#
loop_
_entity.id
_entity.type
_entity.pdbx_description
1 polymer ?
#
loop_
_entity_poly.entity_id
_entity_poly.type
_entity_poly.pdbx_seq_one_letter_code
_entity_poly.pdbx_strand_id
1 'polypeptide(L)'
;MVFSDPPYNGPVTGHVCGSGKVQHREFAMDSGEMSEAEFVAFLDRAMTHLGDKLMRGGLMYLAMDHRHVFELSTVARQAGLEQLNICVWNKTNDGHEPQRAVMRWRGRPP
;
A
#
# COMPACT_ATOMS: atom_id res chain seq x y z
N MET A 1 14.80 8.42 1.81
CA MET A 1 13.34 8.43 1.60
C MET A 1 12.98 7.15 0.87
N VAL A 2 11.88 6.51 1.25
CA VAL A 2 11.30 5.33 0.57
C VAL A 2 9.94 5.74 0.00
N PHE A 3 9.67 5.37 -1.25
CA PHE A 3 8.37 5.51 -1.88
C PHE A 3 8.07 4.18 -2.59
N SER A 4 6.97 3.53 -2.23
CA SER A 4 6.59 2.23 -2.79
C SER A 4 5.09 2.16 -3.09
N ASP A 5 4.76 1.42 -4.13
CA ASP A 5 3.40 1.04 -4.53
C ASP A 5 3.29 -0.49 -4.35
N PRO A 6 3.25 -0.99 -3.10
CA PRO A 6 3.16 -2.43 -2.83
C PRO A 6 1.88 -3.01 -3.43
N PRO A 7 1.81 -4.31 -3.68
CA PRO A 7 0.57 -4.97 -4.10
C PRO A 7 -0.60 -4.74 -3.13
N TYR A 8 -1.82 -4.71 -3.67
CA TYR A 8 -3.04 -4.25 -2.99
C TYR A 8 -3.93 -5.41 -2.54
N ASN A 9 -3.50 -6.66 -2.68
CA ASN A 9 -4.32 -7.85 -2.44
C ASN A 9 -5.74 -7.76 -3.05
N GLY A 10 -5.84 -7.21 -4.26
CA GLY A 10 -7.10 -6.94 -4.94
C GLY A 10 -7.15 -7.58 -6.32
N PRO A 11 -8.30 -8.15 -6.75
CA PRO A 11 -8.39 -8.81 -8.05
C PRO A 11 -8.17 -7.81 -9.19
N VAL A 12 -7.31 -8.17 -10.15
CA VAL A 12 -7.05 -7.35 -11.35
C VAL A 12 -8.27 -7.33 -12.25
N THR A 13 -8.95 -8.48 -12.37
CA THR A 13 -10.23 -8.62 -13.07
C THR A 13 -11.30 -7.75 -12.41
N GLY A 14 -11.82 -6.77 -13.16
CA GLY A 14 -12.84 -5.81 -12.72
C GLY A 14 -12.33 -4.44 -12.28
N HIS A 15 -11.02 -4.30 -11.99
CA HIS A 15 -10.42 -3.03 -11.56
C HIS A 15 -9.49 -2.41 -12.61
N VAL A 16 -8.76 -3.21 -13.41
CA VAL A 16 -7.68 -2.73 -14.30
C VAL A 16 -7.99 -2.96 -15.80
N CYS A 17 -9.07 -3.65 -16.14
CA CYS A 17 -9.39 -3.96 -17.53
C CYS A 17 -10.27 -2.87 -18.17
N GLY A 18 -9.69 -2.04 -19.04
CA GLY A 18 -10.44 -1.08 -19.84
C GLY A 18 -11.48 -1.77 -20.73
N SER A 19 -12.75 -1.36 -20.61
CA SER A 19 -13.95 -1.66 -21.42
C SER A 19 -13.89 -2.81 -22.45
N GLY A 20 -13.38 -3.99 -22.08
CA GLY A 20 -13.63 -5.27 -22.75
C GLY A 20 -12.61 -5.79 -23.79
N LYS A 21 -11.61 -5.02 -24.26
CA LYS A 21 -10.69 -5.52 -25.32
C LYS A 21 -9.32 -5.99 -24.83
N VAL A 22 -8.83 -5.46 -23.71
CA VAL A 22 -7.54 -5.85 -23.13
C VAL A 22 -7.81 -6.38 -21.73
N GLN A 23 -7.60 -7.68 -21.55
CA GLN A 23 -7.58 -8.31 -20.23
C GLN A 23 -6.12 -8.42 -19.78
N HIS A 24 -5.78 -7.71 -18.71
CA HIS A 24 -4.49 -7.89 -18.06
C HIS A 24 -4.51 -9.21 -17.31
N ARG A 25 -3.42 -9.96 -17.38
CA ARG A 25 -3.23 -11.13 -16.52
C ARG A 25 -3.23 -10.65 -15.07
N GLU A 26 -3.75 -11.47 -14.17
CA GLU A 26 -3.59 -11.26 -12.74
C GLU A 26 -2.10 -11.10 -12.40
N PHE A 27 -1.80 -10.28 -11.40
CA PHE A 27 -0.45 -10.21 -10.88
C PHE A 27 -0.05 -11.59 -10.33
N ALA A 28 1.25 -11.89 -10.38
CA ALA A 28 1.76 -13.21 -9.99
C ALA A 28 1.55 -13.52 -8.50
N MET A 29 1.27 -12.51 -7.68
CA MET A 29 0.94 -12.57 -6.27
C MET A 29 0.04 -11.37 -5.91
N ASP A 30 -0.75 -11.55 -4.87
CA ASP A 30 -1.53 -10.53 -4.15
C ASP A 30 -2.64 -9.90 -5.00
N SER A 31 -3.40 -10.77 -5.64
CA SER A 31 -4.59 -10.52 -6.47
C SER A 31 -5.92 -10.80 -5.74
N GLY A 32 -5.90 -10.81 -4.41
CA GLY A 32 -7.07 -11.10 -3.56
C GLY A 32 -7.08 -12.51 -2.96
N GLU A 33 -5.97 -13.25 -3.08
CA GLU A 33 -5.84 -14.58 -2.47
C GLU A 33 -5.47 -14.56 -0.97
N MET A 34 -4.96 -13.44 -0.44
CA MET A 34 -4.57 -13.36 0.97
C MET A 34 -5.76 -12.95 1.85
N SER A 35 -5.94 -13.61 2.99
CA SER A 35 -6.78 -13.09 4.07
C SER A 35 -6.19 -11.79 4.65
N GLU A 36 -7.00 -11.02 5.38
CA GLU A 36 -6.53 -9.80 6.06
C GLU A 36 -5.29 -10.06 6.93
N ALA A 37 -5.27 -11.17 7.68
CA ALA A 37 -4.14 -11.53 8.53
C ALA A 37 -2.87 -11.87 7.73
N GLU A 38 -3.01 -12.58 6.61
CA GLU A 38 -1.89 -12.90 5.71
C GLU A 38 -1.35 -11.64 5.04
N PHE A 39 -2.24 -10.72 4.65
CA PHE A 39 -1.86 -9.45 4.04
C PHE A 39 -1.16 -8.51 5.03
N VAL A 40 -1.64 -8.43 6.27
CA VAL A 40 -0.94 -7.73 7.36
C VAL A 40 0.47 -8.31 7.56
N ALA A 41 0.61 -9.64 7.61
CA ALA A 41 1.91 -10.28 7.77
C ALA A 41 2.85 -10.10 6.56
N PHE A 42 2.29 -9.97 5.35
CA PHE A 42 3.04 -9.59 4.16
C PHE A 42 3.56 -8.15 4.25
N LEU A 43 2.67 -7.19 4.54
CA LEU A 43 3.01 -5.78 4.68
C LEU A 43 4.03 -5.54 5.80
N ASP A 44 3.92 -6.26 6.92
CA ASP A 44 4.88 -6.18 8.03
C ASP A 44 6.30 -6.56 7.62
N ARG A 45 6.45 -7.68 6.92
CA ARG A 45 7.75 -8.11 6.40
C ARG A 45 8.30 -7.10 5.40
N ALA A 46 7.46 -6.60 4.49
CA ALA A 46 7.88 -5.61 3.50
C ALA A 46 8.32 -4.30 4.17
N MET A 47 7.52 -3.76 5.09
CA MET A 47 7.81 -2.51 5.79
C MET A 47 9.01 -2.63 6.71
N THR A 48 9.23 -3.78 7.35
CA THR A 48 10.45 -4.04 8.14
C THR A 48 11.70 -3.96 7.27
N HIS A 49 11.71 -4.64 6.11
CA HIS A 49 12.85 -4.59 5.19
C HIS A 49 13.11 -3.18 4.63
N LEU A 50 12.05 -2.42 4.34
CA LEU A 50 12.17 -1.02 3.90
C LEU A 50 12.67 -0.12 5.03
N GLY A 51 12.18 -0.33 6.25
CA GLY A 51 12.55 0.39 7.45
C GLY A 51 14.03 0.21 7.82
N ASP A 52 14.57 -1.01 7.69
CA ASP A 52 15.98 -1.31 7.94
C ASP A 52 16.96 -0.54 7.03
N LYS A 53 16.49 -0.11 5.85
CA LYS A 53 17.27 0.70 4.89
C LYS A 53 16.98 2.19 5.01
N LEU A 54 16.01 2.58 5.83
CA LEU A 54 15.62 3.97 6.02
C LEU A 54 16.56 4.62 7.04
N MET A 55 17.21 5.72 6.64
CA MET A 55 17.99 6.53 7.56
C MET A 55 17.13 7.04 8.73
N ARG A 56 17.77 7.32 9.87
CA ARG A 56 17.10 7.93 11.03
C ARG A 56 16.35 9.21 10.62
N GLY A 57 15.10 9.35 11.08
CA GLY A 57 14.23 10.45 10.69
C GLY A 57 13.75 10.45 9.23
N GLY A 58 14.11 9.43 8.46
CA GLY A 58 13.70 9.25 7.08
C GLY A 58 12.19 9.07 6.94
N LEU A 59 11.70 9.34 5.73
CA LEU A 59 10.28 9.24 5.38
C LEU A 59 10.01 8.03 4.49
N MET A 60 8.92 7.33 4.80
CA MET A 60 8.38 6.26 3.97
C MET A 60 6.97 6.65 3.49
N TYR A 61 6.75 6.49 2.19
CA TYR A 61 5.49 6.73 1.51
C TYR A 61 5.02 5.41 0.89
N LEU A 62 3.81 4.95 1.26
CA LEU A 62 3.20 3.77 0.63
C LEU A 62 1.89 4.19 -0.03
N ALA A 63 1.79 3.95 -1.33
CA ALA A 63 0.54 4.07 -2.08
C ALA A 63 -0.28 2.80 -1.91
N MET A 64 -1.56 2.98 -1.60
CA MET A 64 -2.52 1.90 -1.36
C MET A 64 -3.93 2.39 -1.67
N ASP A 65 -4.92 1.50 -1.73
CA ASP A 65 -6.32 1.90 -1.69
C ASP A 65 -6.77 2.23 -0.26
N HIS A 66 -7.98 2.77 -0.12
CA HIS A 66 -8.56 3.14 1.16
C HIS A 66 -9.00 1.95 2.02
N ARG A 67 -9.20 0.76 1.43
CA ARG A 67 -9.64 -0.45 2.13
C ARG A 67 -8.54 -0.94 3.06
N HIS A 68 -7.28 -0.80 2.63
CA HIS A 68 -6.12 -1.29 3.37
C HIS A 68 -5.50 -0.26 4.35
N VAL A 69 -6.24 0.80 4.69
CA VAL A 69 -5.79 1.80 5.67
C VAL A 69 -5.58 1.19 7.05
N PHE A 70 -6.41 0.22 7.44
CA PHE A 70 -6.32 -0.42 8.73
C PHE A 70 -5.05 -1.28 8.86
N GLU A 71 -4.78 -2.10 7.85
CA GLU A 71 -3.64 -3.01 7.78
C GLU A 71 -2.33 -2.22 7.80
N LEU A 72 -2.21 -1.19 6.95
CA LEU A 72 -1.03 -0.32 6.92
C LEU A 72 -0.81 0.44 8.23
N SER A 73 -1.88 0.93 8.87
CA SER A 73 -1.78 1.61 10.17
C SER A 73 -1.35 0.63 11.27
N THR A 74 -1.85 -0.60 11.23
CA THR A 74 -1.49 -1.66 12.19
C THR A 74 -0.02 -2.03 12.09
N VAL A 75 0.45 -2.30 10.88
CA VAL A 75 1.85 -2.64 10.62
C VAL A 75 2.79 -1.48 10.98
N ALA A 76 2.45 -0.25 10.60
CA ALA A 76 3.27 0.91 10.94
C ALA A 76 3.48 1.06 12.46
N ARG A 77 2.42 0.83 13.25
CA ARG A 77 2.50 0.88 14.72
C ARG A 77 3.36 -0.24 15.27
N GLN A 78 3.26 -1.45 14.74
CA GLN A 78 4.09 -2.60 15.13
C GLN A 78 5.58 -2.34 14.82
N ALA A 79 5.87 -1.72 13.68
CA ALA A 79 7.23 -1.32 13.28
C ALA A 79 7.80 -0.14 14.09
N GLY A 80 6.99 0.50 14.95
CA GLY A 80 7.38 1.69 15.72
C GLY A 80 7.55 2.94 14.86
N LEU A 81 6.83 3.01 13.73
CA LEU A 81 6.84 4.16 12.84
C LEU A 81 5.79 5.19 13.27
N GLU A 82 6.14 6.47 13.17
CA GLU A 82 5.21 7.56 13.44
C GLU A 82 4.43 7.88 12.17
N GLN A 83 3.11 7.73 12.20
CA GLN A 83 2.24 8.14 11.09
C GLN A 83 2.07 9.65 11.09
N LEU A 84 2.56 10.30 10.02
CA LEU A 84 2.55 11.75 9.90
C LEU A 84 1.31 12.27 9.17
N ASN A 85 0.89 11.59 8.11
CA ASN A 85 -0.26 12.02 7.31
C ASN A 85 -0.84 10.87 6.46
N ILE A 86 -2.09 11.04 6.04
CA ILE A 86 -2.71 10.28 4.95
C ILE A 86 -3.07 11.29 3.85
N CYS A 87 -2.48 11.13 2.68
CA CYS A 87 -2.78 11.93 1.50
C CYS A 87 -3.72 11.17 0.59
N VAL A 88 -4.77 11.80 0.07
CA VAL A 88 -5.68 11.16 -0.89
C VAL A 88 -5.36 11.67 -2.29
N TRP A 89 -5.01 10.75 -3.18
CA TRP A 89 -4.91 11.03 -4.61
C TRP A 89 -6.29 10.92 -5.24
N ASN A 90 -6.95 12.07 -5.37
CA ASN A 90 -8.22 12.24 -6.06
C ASN A 90 -7.97 12.40 -7.57
N LYS A 91 -8.20 11.34 -8.33
CA LYS A 91 -7.89 11.30 -9.77
C LYS A 91 -9.11 11.78 -10.57
N THR A 92 -8.89 12.72 -11.50
CA THR A 92 -9.98 13.39 -12.22
C THR A 92 -10.50 12.59 -13.43
N ASN A 93 -9.78 11.58 -13.95
CA ASN A 93 -10.08 10.91 -15.23
C ASN A 93 -10.04 9.35 -15.17
N ASP A 94 -10.30 8.73 -14.03
CA ASP A 94 -10.09 7.29 -13.86
C ASP A 94 -11.42 6.52 -13.93
N GLY A 95 -11.63 5.77 -15.01
CA GLY A 95 -12.91 5.12 -15.30
C GLY A 95 -13.39 4.06 -14.31
N HIS A 96 -12.57 3.62 -13.33
CA HIS A 96 -12.90 2.44 -12.51
C HIS A 96 -12.51 2.46 -11.01
N GLU A 97 -11.65 3.37 -10.51
CA GLU A 97 -11.41 3.47 -9.05
C GLU A 97 -10.95 4.89 -8.62
N PRO A 98 -11.78 5.67 -7.90
CA PRO A 98 -11.64 7.13 -7.84
C PRO A 98 -10.60 7.66 -6.83
N GLN A 99 -10.12 6.85 -5.88
CA GLN A 99 -9.36 7.37 -4.73
C GLN A 99 -8.25 6.42 -4.27
N ARG A 100 -7.01 6.91 -4.21
CA ARG A 100 -5.86 6.18 -3.60
C ARG A 100 -5.39 6.92 -2.35
N ALA A 101 -4.97 6.18 -1.33
CA ALA A 101 -4.32 6.72 -0.14
C ALA A 101 -2.80 6.59 -0.28
N VAL A 102 -2.07 7.67 -0.03
CA VAL A 102 -0.63 7.66 0.19
C VAL A 102 -0.41 7.97 1.65
N MET A 103 0.09 7.00 2.39
CA MET A 103 0.38 7.18 3.80
C MET A 103 1.86 7.49 4.00
N ARG A 104 2.13 8.42 4.92
CA ARG A 104 3.46 8.94 5.20
C ARG A 104 3.85 8.61 6.64
N TRP A 105 4.99 7.97 6.81
CA TRP A 105 5.55 7.67 8.12
C TRP A 105 6.97 8.18 8.30
N ARG A 106 7.36 8.42 9.55
CA ARG A 106 8.72 8.73 9.97
C ARG A 106 9.35 7.54 10.68
N GLY A 107 10.62 7.27 10.39
CA GLY A 107 11.45 6.34 11.16
C GLY A 107 11.57 6.74 12.64
N ARG A 108 11.92 5.79 13.51
CA ARG A 108 11.90 5.95 14.98
C ARG A 108 12.56 7.26 15.46
N PRO A 109 11.94 7.95 16.45
CA PRO A 109 12.58 9.06 17.14
C PRO A 109 13.86 8.58 17.89
N PRO A 110 14.75 9.51 18.28
CA PRO A 110 15.97 9.19 19.01
C PRO A 110 15.73 8.50 20.34
#